data_AF-A0A0K2RPG4-F1
#
_entry.id   AF-A0A0K2RPG4-F1
#
_cell.length_a   1.000
_cell.length_b   1.000
_cell.length_c   1.000
_cell.angle_alpha   90.00
_cell.angle_beta   90.00
_cell.angle_gamma   90.00
#
_symmetry.space_group_name_H-M   'P 1'
#
loop_
_entity.id
_entity.type
_entity.pdbx_description
1 polymer ?
#
loop_
_entity_poly.entity_id
_entity_poly.type
_entity_poly.pdbx_seq_one_letter_code
_entity_poly.pdbx_strand_id
1 'polypeptide(L)'
;MKTADDVEAHRNADGGFDITVTIVHPGGISELYYGQIKGPQIQMSTDMVMRGGHSKEYTAATRIFGLVDGNLLWRWDVSTPGKSLEAHASAFLNKLS
;
A
#
# COMPACT_ATOMS: atom_id res chain seq x y z
N MET A 1 8.90 -21.15 -4.24
CA MET A 1 9.91 -20.36 -4.96
C MET A 1 11.26 -20.55 -4.30
N LYS A 2 12.27 -20.86 -5.09
CA LYS A 2 13.66 -21.08 -4.67
C LYS A 2 14.64 -20.15 -5.40
N THR A 3 14.24 -19.56 -6.53
CA THR A 3 15.05 -18.62 -7.32
C THR A 3 14.28 -17.35 -7.67
N ALA A 4 14.99 -16.32 -8.17
CA ALA A 4 14.37 -15.11 -8.70
C ALA A 4 13.52 -15.39 -9.95
N ASP A 5 13.98 -16.31 -10.81
CA ASP A 5 13.27 -16.70 -12.03
C ASP A 5 11.90 -17.34 -11.72
N ASP A 6 11.76 -18.04 -10.58
CA ASP A 6 10.47 -18.61 -10.18
C ASP A 6 9.40 -17.53 -9.94
N VAL A 7 9.79 -16.30 -9.61
CA VAL A 7 8.86 -15.17 -9.43
C VAL A 7 8.25 -14.79 -10.78
N GLU A 8 9.02 -14.88 -11.86
CA GLU A 8 8.63 -14.38 -13.19
C GLU A 8 7.41 -15.09 -13.77
N ALA A 9 7.15 -16.35 -13.36
CA ALA A 9 5.93 -17.07 -13.71
C ALA A 9 4.65 -16.41 -13.19
N HIS A 10 4.77 -15.52 -12.19
CA HIS A 10 3.67 -14.76 -11.61
C HIS A 10 3.56 -13.33 -12.14
N ARG A 11 4.39 -12.95 -13.13
CA ARG A 11 4.29 -11.63 -13.75
C ARG A 11 2.98 -11.54 -14.54
N ASN A 12 2.18 -10.53 -14.25
CA ASN A 12 0.91 -10.31 -14.93
C ASN A 12 1.09 -9.55 -16.26
N ALA A 13 -0.02 -9.37 -16.98
CA ALA A 13 -0.03 -8.71 -18.30
C ALA A 13 0.44 -7.24 -18.25
N ASP A 14 0.33 -6.58 -17.09
CA ASP A 14 0.78 -5.20 -16.89
C ASP A 14 2.29 -5.10 -16.58
N GLY A 15 2.98 -6.24 -16.56
CA GLY A 15 4.40 -6.35 -16.28
C GLY A 15 4.73 -6.20 -14.79
N GLY A 16 3.75 -6.33 -13.90
CA GLY A 16 3.93 -6.31 -12.44
C GLY A 16 3.63 -7.65 -11.79
N PHE A 17 3.62 -7.65 -10.46
CA PHE A 17 3.19 -8.78 -9.63
C PHE A 17 2.06 -8.32 -8.72
N ASP A 18 0.91 -8.99 -8.80
CA ASP A 18 -0.23 -8.67 -7.95
C ASP A 18 0.04 -9.03 -6.49
N ILE A 19 -0.39 -8.17 -5.58
CA ILE A 19 -0.26 -8.35 -4.14
C ILE A 19 -1.58 -8.08 -3.43
N THR A 20 -1.78 -8.78 -2.31
CA THR A 20 -2.83 -8.52 -1.33
C THR A 20 -2.17 -8.21 0.01
N VAL A 21 -2.56 -7.11 0.65
CA VAL A 21 -1.96 -6.68 1.92
C VAL A 21 -3.05 -6.36 2.93
N THR A 22 -2.90 -6.89 4.15
CA THR A 22 -3.77 -6.55 5.28
C THR A 22 -3.01 -5.71 6.29
N ILE A 23 -3.54 -4.56 6.67
CA ILE A 23 -2.96 -3.67 7.69
C ILE A 23 -3.98 -3.43 8.79
N VAL A 24 -3.58 -3.64 10.05
CA VAL A 24 -4.43 -3.37 11.23
C VAL A 24 -3.82 -2.23 12.02
N HIS A 25 -4.62 -1.21 12.28
CA HIS A 25 -4.21 0.00 12.98
C HIS A 25 -4.65 -0.02 14.45
N PRO A 26 -3.86 0.53 15.39
CA PRO A 26 -4.24 0.60 16.80
C PRO A 26 -5.51 1.42 17.07
N GLY A 27 -5.95 2.25 16.11
CA GLY A 27 -7.20 3.02 16.18
C GLY A 27 -8.48 2.24 15.81
N GLY A 28 -8.42 0.92 15.74
CA GLY A 28 -9.59 0.08 15.45
C GLY A 28 -10.02 0.09 13.97
N ILE A 29 -9.06 0.28 13.06
CA ILE A 29 -9.28 0.23 11.60
C ILE A 29 -8.47 -0.95 11.04
N SER A 30 -9.10 -1.78 10.23
CA SER A 30 -8.46 -2.84 9.46
C SER A 30 -8.66 -2.59 7.97
N GLU A 31 -7.59 -2.71 7.20
CA GLU A 31 -7.56 -2.41 5.76
C GLU A 31 -7.14 -3.65 4.98
N LEU A 32 -7.88 -3.99 3.94
CA LEU A 32 -7.49 -4.94 2.90
C LEU A 32 -7.15 -4.15 1.64
N TYR A 33 -5.93 -4.32 1.16
CA TYR A 33 -5.43 -3.71 -0.06
C TYR A 33 -5.25 -4.75 -1.16
N TYR A 34 -5.51 -4.32 -2.38
CA TYR A 34 -4.99 -4.94 -3.60
C TYR A 34 -4.09 -3.95 -4.31
N GLY A 35 -3.06 -4.47 -4.98
CA GLY A 35 -2.12 -3.64 -5.71
C GLY A 35 -1.10 -4.45 -6.47
N GLN A 36 -0.05 -3.77 -6.90
CA GLN A 36 0.99 -4.36 -7.73
C GLN A 36 2.37 -3.88 -7.31
N ILE A 37 3.35 -4.77 -7.48
CA ILE A 37 4.77 -4.46 -7.49
C ILE A 37 5.20 -4.33 -8.95
N LYS A 38 5.72 -3.17 -9.35
CA LYS A 38 6.26 -2.93 -10.70
C LYS A 38 7.63 -2.28 -10.60
N GLY A 39 8.67 -3.05 -10.92
CA GLY A 39 10.05 -2.64 -10.69
C GLY A 39 10.28 -2.29 -9.21
N PRO A 40 10.88 -1.13 -8.88
CA PRO A 40 11.14 -0.70 -7.50
C PRO A 40 9.93 -0.04 -6.81
N GLN A 41 8.74 -0.08 -7.41
CA GLN A 41 7.54 0.60 -6.91
C GLN A 41 6.47 -0.41 -6.48
N ILE A 42 5.77 -0.10 -5.39
CA ILE A 42 4.54 -0.73 -4.96
C ILE A 42 3.44 0.32 -4.98
N GLN A 43 2.31 0.01 -5.63
CA GLN A 43 1.11 0.83 -5.56
C GLN A 43 -0.09 -0.03 -5.19
N MET A 44 -0.89 0.41 -4.23
CA MET A 44 -2.05 -0.32 -3.77
C MET A 44 -3.18 0.60 -3.30
N SER A 45 -4.41 0.10 -3.42
CA SER A 45 -5.65 0.75 -2.96
C SER A 45 -6.45 -0.20 -2.10
N THR A 46 -7.15 0.34 -1.10
CA THR A 46 -8.06 -0.45 -0.28
C THR A 46 -9.21 -0.99 -1.13
N ASP A 47 -9.43 -2.30 -1.06
CA ASP A 47 -10.65 -2.96 -1.54
C ASP A 47 -11.71 -2.99 -0.43
N MET A 48 -11.28 -3.18 0.82
CA MET A 48 -12.16 -3.14 1.97
C MET A 48 -11.52 -2.42 3.15
N VAL A 49 -12.36 -1.66 3.86
CA VAL A 49 -12.05 -1.05 5.16
C VAL A 49 -13.07 -1.53 6.17
N MET A 50 -12.61 -2.10 7.27
CA MET A 50 -13.43 -2.40 8.45
C MET A 50 -13.07 -1.45 9.59
N ARG A 51 -14.08 -0.95 10.30
CA ARG A 51 -13.90 0.03 11.37
C ARG A 51 -14.65 -0.38 12.63
N GLY A 52 -14.04 -0.19 13.79
CA GLY A 52 -14.73 -0.24 15.07
C GLY A 52 -15.61 1.00 15.28
N GLY A 53 -16.65 0.89 16.11
CA GLY A 53 -17.62 1.99 16.34
C GLY A 53 -17.03 3.27 16.96
N HIS A 54 -15.85 3.18 17.59
CA HIS A 54 -15.14 4.33 18.17
C HIS A 54 -13.95 4.82 17.31
N SER A 55 -13.76 4.24 16.13
CA SER A 55 -12.68 4.65 15.21
C SER A 55 -13.00 5.99 14.53
N LYS A 56 -11.96 6.65 14.01
CA LYS A 56 -12.14 7.82 13.14
C LYS A 56 -12.89 7.42 11.87
N GLU A 57 -13.62 8.39 11.30
CA GLU A 57 -14.20 8.23 9.97
C GLU A 57 -13.11 8.05 8.93
N TYR A 58 -13.26 7.00 8.12
CA TYR A 58 -12.23 6.53 7.19
C TYR A 58 -12.87 5.63 6.14
N THR A 59 -12.82 6.01 4.86
CA THR A 59 -13.60 5.33 3.82
C THR A 59 -12.75 4.55 2.83
N ALA A 60 -11.57 5.05 2.47
CA ALA A 60 -10.64 4.37 1.56
C ALA A 60 -9.23 4.91 1.76
N ALA A 61 -8.26 4.18 1.21
CA ALA A 61 -6.87 4.59 1.20
C ALA A 61 -6.13 4.17 -0.06
N THR A 62 -5.09 4.92 -0.39
CA THR A 62 -4.05 4.48 -1.33
C THR A 62 -2.69 4.58 -0.68
N ARG A 63 -1.80 3.68 -1.06
CA ARG A 63 -0.40 3.72 -0.65
C ARG A 63 0.49 3.52 -1.87
N ILE A 64 1.53 4.33 -1.93
CA ILE A 64 2.63 4.18 -2.88
C ILE A 64 3.94 4.10 -2.10
N PHE A 65 4.77 3.15 -2.49
CA PHE A 65 6.13 2.98 -2.00
C PHE A 65 7.07 2.92 -3.20
N GLY A 66 8.23 3.56 -3.13
CA GLY A 66 9.21 3.54 -4.21
C GLY A 66 10.63 3.64 -3.67
N LEU A 67 11.54 2.86 -4.25
CA LEU A 67 12.96 3.06 -4.01
C LEU A 67 13.50 4.14 -4.96
N VAL A 68 14.03 5.22 -4.39
CA VAL A 68 14.68 6.32 -5.12
C VAL A 68 16.05 6.54 -4.49
N ASP A 69 17.10 6.44 -5.30
CA ASP A 69 18.51 6.54 -4.86
C ASP A 69 18.84 5.63 -3.66
N GLY A 70 18.26 4.43 -3.61
CA GLY A 70 18.44 3.46 -2.53
C GLY A 70 17.63 3.74 -1.25
N ASN A 71 16.83 4.80 -1.23
CA ASN A 71 15.99 5.20 -0.10
C ASN A 71 14.52 4.86 -0.36
N LEU A 72 13.79 4.51 0.70
CA LEU A 72 12.37 4.20 0.60
C LEU A 72 11.55 5.48 0.77
N LEU A 73 10.90 5.91 -0.30
CA LEU A 73 9.89 6.96 -0.27
C LEU A 73 8.52 6.30 -0.19
N TRP A 74 7.64 6.87 0.63
CA TRP A 74 6.26 6.42 0.66
C TRP A 74 5.29 7.56 0.90
N ARG A 75 4.06 7.36 0.43
CA ARG A 75 2.92 8.23 0.67
C ARG A 75 1.67 7.40 0.91
N TRP A 76 0.86 7.86 1.86
CA TRP A 76 -0.42 7.31 2.24
C TRP A 76 -1.48 8.40 2.09
N ASP A 77 -2.42 8.19 1.17
CA ASP A 77 -3.59 9.05 1.01
C ASP A 77 -4.80 8.35 1.62
N VAL A 78 -5.71 9.15 2.21
CA VAL A 78 -6.91 8.66 2.89
C VAL A 78 -8.11 9.47 2.46
N SER A 79 -9.29 8.87 2.51
CA SER A 79 -10.55 9.57 2.35
C SER A 79 -11.43 9.42 3.58
N THR A 80 -12.29 10.41 3.78
CA THR A 80 -13.35 10.41 4.79
C THR A 80 -14.69 10.66 4.08
N PRO A 81 -15.85 10.43 4.73
CA PRO A 81 -17.14 10.71 4.11
C PRO A 81 -17.21 12.13 3.54
N GLY A 82 -17.56 12.23 2.25
CA GLY A 82 -17.69 13.51 1.54
C GLY A 82 -16.38 14.14 1.07
N LYS A 83 -15.22 13.51 1.26
CA LYS A 83 -13.91 13.98 0.77
C LYS A 83 -13.25 12.97 -0.17
N SER A 84 -12.56 13.47 -1.18
CA SER A 84 -11.68 12.65 -2.03
C SER A 84 -10.43 12.19 -1.26
N LEU A 85 -9.64 11.31 -1.89
CA LEU A 85 -8.33 10.92 -1.35
C LEU A 85 -7.41 12.15 -1.26
N GLU A 86 -6.87 12.38 -0.07
CA GLU A 86 -5.93 13.47 0.23
C GLU A 86 -4.71 12.93 0.98
N ALA A 87 -3.60 13.66 0.90
CA ALA A 87 -2.36 13.32 1.59
C ALA A 87 -2.59 13.22 3.10
N HIS A 88 -2.40 12.02 3.66
CA HIS A 88 -2.43 11.81 5.09
C HIS A 88 -1.03 11.82 5.70
N ALA A 89 -0.10 11.10 5.09
CA ALA A 89 1.29 11.03 5.53
C ALA A 89 2.23 10.65 4.39
N SER A 90 3.48 11.06 4.51
CA SER A 90 4.57 10.64 3.62
C SER A 90 5.89 10.69 4.37
N ALA A 91 6.85 9.87 3.96
CA ALA A 91 8.22 9.99 4.47
C ALA A 91 9.27 9.54 3.44
N PHE A 92 10.50 9.93 3.74
CA PHE A 92 11.72 9.47 3.09
C PHE A 92 12.54 8.73 4.14
N LEU A 93 12.81 7.44 3.90
CA LEU A 93 13.45 6.55 4.86
C LEU A 93 14.77 6.03 4.30
N ASN A 94 15.85 6.35 5.00
CA ASN A 94 17.16 5.76 4.75
C ASN A 94 17.16 4.32 5.26
N LYS A 95 17.74 3.40 4.48
CA LYS A 95 17.98 2.04 4.98
C LYS A 95 18.98 2.10 6.14
N LEU A 96 18.56 1.63 7.31
CA LEU A 96 19.47 1.29 8.39
C LEU A 96 19.95 -0.15 8.17
N SER A 97 21.24 -0.37 8.42
CA SER A 97 22.01 -1.59 8.12
C SER A 97 21.32 -2.89 8.49
#